data_AF-A0A928PB66-F1
#
_entry.id   AF-A0A928PB66-F1
#
_cell.length_a   1.000
_cell.length_b   1.000
_cell.length_c   1.000
_cell.angle_alpha   90.00
_cell.angle_beta   90.00
_cell.angle_gamma   90.00
#
_symmetry.space_group_name_H-M   'P 1'
#
loop_
_entity.id
_entity.type
_entity.pdbx_description
1 polymer ?
#
loop_
_entity_poly.entity_id
_entity_poly.type
_entity_poly.pdbx_seq_one_letter_code
_entity_poly.pdbx_strand_id
1 'polypeptide(L)'
;MTFFKMRYFGLLGDFFFRTDSIRLSGAKFYGFCALAVLGVAIIAYFLGCINFGIILSRKKYNEDIRTKGSGNAGATNMLRTYGKGMAALTFLGDFLKGAVAAIVGILTLGLAGGFAAAFAAMVGHAFPCFYGFKGGKGVAVSAGAILAIDWRVFVILIVVFVLMVCFTKFVSLGSVTAFFLFPLLVYHMTVQPIAIFTSLYTLFSLMMMGLGIYLHRSNLKRISQGCESKVSFKSKKSEAEDDDE
;
A
#
# COMPACT_ATOMS: atom_id res chain seq x y z
N MET A 1 -9.27 -13.77 24.62
CA MET A 1 -8.92 -14.14 23.24
C MET A 1 -7.42 -13.91 23.08
N THR A 2 -6.62 -14.93 22.85
CA THR A 2 -5.15 -14.78 22.74
C THR A 2 -4.80 -13.98 21.48
N PHE A 3 -3.80 -13.10 21.53
CA PHE A 3 -3.31 -12.32 20.37
C PHE A 3 -3.06 -13.19 19.13
N PHE A 4 -2.54 -14.41 19.34
CA PHE A 4 -2.38 -15.42 18.31
C PHE A 4 -3.70 -15.75 17.60
N LYS A 5 -4.77 -16.10 18.33
CA LYS A 5 -6.07 -16.44 17.72
C LYS A 5 -6.66 -15.28 16.92
N MET A 6 -6.57 -14.05 17.44
CA MET A 6 -7.04 -12.87 16.72
C MET A 6 -6.27 -12.61 15.44
N ARG A 7 -4.94 -12.74 15.45
CA ARG A 7 -4.09 -12.52 14.28
C ARG A 7 -4.40 -13.52 13.15
N TYR A 8 -4.74 -14.77 13.49
CA TYR A 8 -4.92 -15.83 12.49
C TYR A 8 -6.37 -16.06 12.05
N PHE A 9 -7.31 -15.97 12.97
CA PHE A 9 -8.72 -16.29 12.71
C PHE A 9 -9.60 -15.04 12.66
N GLY A 10 -9.14 -13.90 13.20
CA GLY A 10 -9.97 -12.72 13.36
C GLY A 10 -11.14 -12.95 14.31
N LEU A 11 -12.01 -11.95 14.42
CA LEU A 11 -13.22 -12.02 15.23
C LEU A 11 -14.22 -13.04 14.67
N LEU A 12 -14.37 -13.10 13.34
CA LEU A 12 -15.28 -14.06 12.71
C LEU A 12 -14.79 -15.49 12.91
N GLY A 13 -13.51 -15.78 12.66
CA GLY A 13 -12.99 -17.13 12.86
C GLY A 13 -13.09 -17.58 14.32
N ASP A 14 -12.75 -16.73 15.30
CA ASP A 14 -12.88 -17.09 16.72
C ASP A 14 -14.34 -17.32 17.13
N PHE A 15 -15.29 -16.55 16.59
CA PHE A 15 -16.73 -16.79 16.78
C PHE A 15 -17.14 -18.17 16.28
N PHE A 16 -16.74 -18.55 15.07
CA PHE A 16 -17.06 -19.88 14.50
C PHE A 16 -16.35 -21.03 15.22
N PHE A 17 -15.14 -20.83 15.76
CA PHE A 17 -14.47 -21.84 16.57
C PHE A 17 -15.08 -21.99 17.97
N ARG A 18 -15.75 -20.95 18.50
CA ARG A 18 -16.37 -20.95 19.85
C ARG A 18 -17.78 -21.49 19.87
N THR A 19 -18.60 -21.16 18.88
CA THR A 19 -19.89 -21.83 18.73
C THR A 19 -19.64 -23.16 18.05
N ASP A 20 -20.03 -24.29 18.65
CA ASP A 20 -20.15 -25.61 18.02
C ASP A 20 -21.19 -25.64 16.85
N SER A 21 -21.43 -24.51 16.20
CA SER A 21 -22.35 -24.32 15.09
C SER A 21 -21.77 -24.79 13.75
N ILE A 22 -21.04 -25.92 13.78
CA ILE A 22 -20.77 -26.72 12.58
C ILE A 22 -22.00 -27.60 12.31
N ARG A 23 -23.11 -26.95 11.94
CA ARG A 23 -24.21 -27.55 11.16
C ARG A 23 -24.32 -26.91 9.78
N LEU A 24 -23.35 -26.10 9.39
CA LEU A 24 -23.17 -25.64 8.02
C LEU A 24 -22.36 -26.71 7.29
N SER A 25 -22.91 -27.29 6.21
CA SER A 25 -22.12 -28.13 5.32
C SER A 25 -20.87 -27.36 4.87
N GLY A 26 -19.77 -28.06 4.55
CA GLY A 26 -18.51 -27.40 4.18
C GLY A 26 -18.70 -26.31 3.13
N ALA A 27 -19.58 -26.53 2.14
CA ALA A 27 -19.94 -25.54 1.12
C ALA A 27 -20.51 -24.22 1.69
N LYS A 28 -21.36 -24.27 2.71
CA LYS A 28 -21.95 -23.07 3.32
C LYS A 28 -20.93 -22.29 4.15
N PHE A 29 -20.00 -22.98 4.81
CA PHE A 29 -18.89 -22.34 5.52
C PHE A 29 -17.95 -21.61 4.56
N TYR A 30 -17.52 -22.26 3.47
CA TYR A 30 -16.69 -21.62 2.44
C TYR A 30 -17.41 -20.44 1.77
N GLY A 31 -18.72 -20.57 1.49
CA GLY A 31 -19.53 -19.48 0.95
C GLY A 31 -19.57 -18.26 1.87
N PHE A 32 -19.75 -18.46 3.17
CA PHE A 32 -19.71 -17.37 4.15
C PHE A 32 -18.35 -16.69 4.21
N CYS A 33 -17.25 -17.46 4.28
CA CYS A 33 -15.89 -16.89 4.29
C CYS A 33 -15.62 -16.09 3.02
N ALA A 34 -16.04 -16.56 1.85
CA ALA A 34 -15.90 -15.83 0.58
C ALA A 34 -16.67 -14.50 0.59
N LEU A 35 -17.91 -14.48 1.09
CA LEU A 35 -18.70 -13.26 1.25
C LEU A 35 -18.05 -12.27 2.23
N ALA A 36 -17.50 -12.77 3.34
CA ALA A 36 -16.81 -11.92 4.29
C ALA A 36 -15.53 -11.30 3.70
N VAL A 37 -14.73 -12.09 2.96
CA VAL A 37 -13.56 -11.57 2.24
C VAL A 37 -13.97 -10.51 1.22
N LEU A 38 -15.06 -10.75 0.48
CA LEU A 38 -15.60 -9.79 -0.49
C LEU A 38 -16.02 -8.49 0.20
N GLY A 39 -16.75 -8.57 1.31
CA GLY A 39 -17.15 -7.39 2.09
C GLY A 39 -15.95 -6.57 2.57
N VAL A 40 -14.95 -7.23 3.13
CA VAL A 40 -13.68 -6.59 3.55
C VAL A 40 -12.98 -5.93 2.36
N ALA A 41 -12.90 -6.60 1.21
CA ALA A 41 -12.27 -6.08 0.01
C ALA A 41 -13.00 -4.84 -0.53
N ILE A 42 -14.35 -4.84 -0.55
CA ILE A 42 -15.15 -3.70 -1.00
C ILE A 42 -14.89 -2.47 -0.11
N ILE A 43 -14.95 -2.64 1.20
CA ILE A 43 -14.71 -1.55 2.16
C ILE A 43 -13.28 -1.01 2.01
N ALA A 44 -12.30 -1.91 1.91
CA ALA A 44 -10.90 -1.53 1.73
C ALA A 44 -10.65 -0.82 0.39
N TYR A 45 -11.33 -1.23 -0.70
CA TYR A 45 -11.27 -0.54 -1.98
C TYR A 45 -11.77 0.91 -1.86
N PHE A 46 -12.93 1.14 -1.24
CA PHE A 46 -13.46 2.49 -1.05
C PHE A 46 -12.56 3.35 -0.15
N LEU A 47 -11.99 2.77 0.91
CA LEU A 47 -10.99 3.46 1.73
C LEU A 47 -9.74 3.81 0.89
N GLY A 48 -9.29 2.89 0.03
CA GLY A 48 -8.21 3.13 -0.94
C GLY A 48 -8.50 4.27 -1.91
N CYS A 49 -9.77 4.42 -2.32
CA CYS A 49 -10.22 5.45 -3.25
C CYS A 49 -10.03 6.87 -2.70
N ILE A 50 -9.91 7.06 -1.38
CA ILE A 50 -9.61 8.35 -0.75
C ILE A 50 -8.16 8.73 -1.06
N ASN A 51 -7.94 9.44 -2.17
CA ASN A 51 -6.62 9.79 -2.66
C ASN A 51 -6.16 11.14 -2.08
N PHE A 52 -5.24 11.10 -1.10
CA PHE A 52 -4.80 12.30 -0.39
C PHE A 52 -4.06 13.30 -1.29
N GLY A 53 -3.33 12.85 -2.32
CA GLY A 53 -2.68 13.77 -3.26
C GLY A 53 -3.69 14.63 -4.01
N ILE A 54 -4.77 14.01 -4.52
CA ILE A 54 -5.85 14.72 -5.24
C ILE A 54 -6.63 15.63 -4.27
N ILE A 55 -7.00 15.12 -3.09
CA ILE A 55 -7.76 15.90 -2.10
C ILE A 55 -6.97 17.13 -1.65
N LEU A 56 -5.71 16.95 -1.29
CA LEU A 56 -4.87 18.02 -0.77
C LEU A 56 -4.53 19.06 -1.85
N SER A 57 -4.26 18.63 -3.09
CA SER A 57 -3.97 19.58 -4.17
C SER A 57 -5.20 20.44 -4.49
N ARG A 58 -6.38 19.82 -4.59
CA ARG A 58 -7.63 20.54 -4.89
C ARG A 58 -8.01 21.50 -3.77
N LYS A 59 -7.92 21.06 -2.51
CA LYS A 59 -8.33 21.87 -1.36
C LYS A 59 -7.40 23.06 -1.11
N LYS A 60 -6.09 22.89 -1.31
CA LYS A 60 -5.10 23.93 -0.97
C LYS A 60 -4.71 24.81 -2.16
N TYR A 61 -4.71 24.27 -3.37
CA TYR A 61 -4.21 24.96 -4.57
C TYR A 61 -5.25 25.11 -5.67
N ASN A 62 -6.49 24.61 -5.49
CA ASN A 62 -7.55 24.59 -6.52
C ASN A 62 -7.12 23.89 -7.83
N GLU A 63 -6.14 22.99 -7.75
CA GLU A 63 -5.58 22.26 -8.89
C GLU A 63 -5.60 20.75 -8.65
N ASP A 64 -5.62 19.97 -9.72
CA ASP A 64 -5.44 18.52 -9.66
C ASP A 64 -3.97 18.16 -9.87
N ILE A 65 -3.32 17.54 -8.88
CA ILE A 65 -1.90 17.15 -8.96
C ILE A 65 -1.57 16.31 -10.20
N ARG A 66 -2.56 15.59 -10.77
CA ARG A 66 -2.38 14.77 -11.97
C ARG A 66 -2.17 15.57 -13.25
N THR A 67 -2.43 16.88 -13.25
CA THR A 67 -2.13 17.78 -14.39
C THR A 67 -0.74 18.41 -14.29
N LYS A 68 0.02 18.14 -13.21
CA LYS A 68 1.33 18.73 -12.95
C LYS A 68 2.42 17.67 -12.82
N GLY A 69 3.67 18.09 -13.04
CA GLY A 69 4.86 17.26 -12.84
C GLY A 69 4.79 15.94 -13.63
N SER A 70 4.87 14.83 -12.92
CA SER A 70 4.80 13.47 -13.49
C SER A 70 3.39 12.97 -13.82
N GLY A 71 2.36 13.74 -13.49
CA GLY A 71 0.96 13.38 -13.68
C GLY A 71 0.42 12.29 -12.73
N ASN A 72 1.17 11.94 -11.68
CA ASN A 72 0.76 10.93 -10.69
C ASN A 72 0.24 11.59 -9.40
N ALA A 73 -0.73 10.97 -8.74
CA ALA A 73 -1.30 11.49 -7.50
C ALA A 73 -0.51 11.14 -6.22
N GLY A 74 0.69 10.57 -6.33
CA GLY A 74 1.49 10.16 -5.17
C GLY A 74 2.38 11.25 -4.58
N ALA A 75 2.91 10.98 -3.38
CA ALA A 75 3.78 11.87 -2.61
C ALA A 75 5.02 12.37 -3.39
N THR A 76 5.62 11.54 -4.25
CA THR A 76 6.78 11.97 -5.06
C THR A 76 6.43 13.08 -6.04
N ASN A 77 5.21 13.09 -6.60
CA ASN A 77 4.77 14.18 -7.47
C ASN A 77 4.47 15.43 -6.64
N MET A 78 3.79 15.26 -5.51
CA MET A 78 3.55 16.34 -4.55
C MET A 78 4.84 17.01 -4.10
N LEU A 79 5.91 16.24 -3.87
CA LEU A 79 7.23 16.77 -3.50
C LEU A 79 7.81 17.69 -4.58
N ARG A 80 7.65 17.31 -5.84
CA ARG A 80 8.16 18.07 -6.99
C ARG A 80 7.33 19.30 -7.29
N THR A 81 6.01 19.25 -7.05
CA THR A 81 5.08 20.33 -7.42
C THR A 81 4.82 21.31 -6.28
N TYR A 82 4.61 20.82 -5.05
CA TYR A 82 4.15 21.63 -3.91
C TYR A 82 5.06 21.54 -2.67
N GLY A 83 6.19 20.83 -2.77
CA GLY A 83 7.22 20.77 -1.74
C GLY A 83 7.02 19.72 -0.65
N LYS A 84 7.97 19.69 0.31
CA LYS A 84 8.13 18.62 1.31
C LYS A 84 6.92 18.46 2.23
N GLY A 85 6.32 19.56 2.69
CA GLY A 85 5.17 19.52 3.60
C GLY A 85 3.97 18.81 2.98
N MET A 86 3.62 19.16 1.74
CA MET A 86 2.50 18.52 1.03
C MET A 86 2.81 17.06 0.67
N ALA A 87 4.05 16.75 0.29
CA ALA A 87 4.47 15.38 0.07
C ALA A 87 4.35 14.52 1.32
N ALA A 88 4.77 15.03 2.48
CA ALA A 88 4.69 14.33 3.75
C ALA A 88 3.23 14.07 4.17
N LEU A 89 2.34 15.06 4.03
CA LEU A 89 0.91 14.88 4.32
C LEU A 89 0.25 13.87 3.39
N THR A 90 0.56 13.90 2.09
CA THR A 90 0.06 12.90 1.14
C THR A 90 0.58 11.50 1.48
N PHE A 91 1.88 11.37 1.76
CA PHE A 91 2.48 10.10 2.15
C PHE A 91 1.82 9.55 3.41
N LEU A 92 1.67 10.37 4.46
CA LEU A 92 1.08 9.98 5.73
C LEU A 92 -0.37 9.53 5.55
N GLY A 93 -1.19 10.29 4.82
CA GLY A 93 -2.58 9.92 4.59
C GLY A 93 -2.72 8.61 3.79
N ASP A 94 -1.94 8.45 2.72
CA ASP A 94 -1.93 7.21 1.94
C ASP A 94 -1.34 6.01 2.71
N PHE A 95 -0.36 6.24 3.58
CA PHE A 95 0.20 5.21 4.45
C PHE A 95 -0.81 4.76 5.51
N LEU A 96 -1.42 5.71 6.22
CA LEU A 96 -2.37 5.42 7.29
C LEU A 96 -3.61 4.70 6.75
N LYS A 97 -4.16 5.11 5.60
CA LYS A 97 -5.32 4.39 5.04
C LYS A 97 -4.99 2.95 4.68
N GLY A 98 -3.76 2.68 4.21
CA GLY A 98 -3.29 1.32 3.93
C GLY A 98 -3.17 0.49 5.20
N ALA A 99 -2.59 1.07 6.26
CA ALA A 99 -2.51 0.44 7.57
C ALA A 99 -3.90 0.14 8.16
N VAL A 100 -4.81 1.12 8.13
CA VAL A 100 -6.20 0.97 8.60
C VAL A 100 -6.93 -0.12 7.83
N ALA A 101 -6.82 -0.15 6.50
CA ALA A 101 -7.44 -1.20 5.68
C ALA A 101 -6.96 -2.60 6.12
N ALA A 102 -5.64 -2.78 6.25
CA ALA A 102 -5.06 -4.05 6.66
C ALA A 102 -5.46 -4.45 8.10
N ILE A 103 -5.43 -3.50 9.05
CA ILE A 103 -5.83 -3.76 10.45
C ILE A 103 -7.29 -4.19 10.52
N VAL A 104 -8.20 -3.49 9.84
CA VAL A 104 -9.62 -3.86 9.80
C VAL A 104 -9.79 -5.25 9.17
N GLY A 105 -9.06 -5.55 8.10
CA GLY A 105 -9.03 -6.89 7.51
C GLY A 105 -8.57 -7.97 8.48
N ILE A 106 -7.49 -7.71 9.24
CA ILE A 106 -6.93 -8.62 10.25
C ILE A 106 -7.92 -8.85 11.38
N LEU A 107 -8.55 -7.80 11.90
CA LEU A 107 -9.54 -7.92 12.97
C LEU A 107 -10.77 -8.71 12.51
N THR A 108 -11.13 -8.64 11.23
CA THR A 108 -12.31 -9.31 10.69
C THR A 108 -12.06 -10.79 10.38
N LEU A 109 -11.00 -11.10 9.63
CA LEU A 109 -10.74 -12.44 9.06
C LEU A 109 -9.29 -12.93 9.26
N GLY A 110 -8.56 -12.35 10.22
CA GLY A 110 -7.15 -12.63 10.43
C GLY A 110 -6.30 -12.16 9.24
N LEU A 111 -5.07 -12.67 9.15
CA LEU A 111 -4.13 -12.29 8.08
C LEU A 111 -4.72 -12.44 6.67
N ALA A 112 -5.61 -13.40 6.43
CA ALA A 112 -6.29 -13.54 5.12
C ALA A 112 -7.08 -12.27 4.76
N GLY A 113 -7.85 -11.73 5.71
CA GLY A 113 -8.52 -10.44 5.55
C GLY A 113 -7.56 -9.28 5.43
N GLY A 114 -6.44 -9.31 6.16
CA GLY A 114 -5.38 -8.31 6.08
C GLY A 114 -4.78 -8.18 4.68
N PHE A 115 -4.37 -9.30 4.08
CA PHE A 115 -3.83 -9.35 2.72
C PHE A 115 -4.88 -8.98 1.65
N ALA A 116 -6.11 -9.47 1.79
CA ALA A 116 -7.20 -9.11 0.88
C ALA A 116 -7.51 -7.60 0.93
N ALA A 117 -7.59 -7.03 2.12
CA ALA A 117 -7.81 -5.60 2.32
C ALA A 117 -6.62 -4.76 1.80
N ALA A 118 -5.38 -5.20 2.03
CA ALA A 118 -4.18 -4.53 1.53
C ALA A 118 -4.20 -4.43 -0.01
N PHE A 119 -4.48 -5.55 -0.69
CA PHE A 119 -4.58 -5.56 -2.14
C PHE A 119 -5.74 -4.67 -2.63
N ALA A 120 -6.93 -4.79 -2.05
CA ALA A 120 -8.08 -3.99 -2.44
C ALA A 120 -7.87 -2.48 -2.21
N ALA A 121 -7.24 -2.08 -1.11
CA ALA A 121 -6.89 -0.69 -0.84
C ALA A 121 -5.84 -0.15 -1.83
N MET A 122 -4.86 -0.98 -2.22
CA MET A 122 -3.89 -0.64 -3.28
C MET A 122 -4.59 -0.43 -4.62
N VAL A 123 -5.53 -1.32 -4.99
CA VAL A 123 -6.36 -1.18 -6.20
C VAL A 123 -7.20 0.10 -6.15
N GLY A 124 -7.85 0.39 -5.01
CA GLY A 124 -8.63 1.62 -4.82
C GLY A 124 -7.79 2.88 -4.93
N HIS A 125 -6.57 2.89 -4.40
CA HIS A 125 -5.66 4.03 -4.54
C HIS A 125 -5.15 4.20 -5.98
N ALA A 126 -4.95 3.11 -6.71
CA ALA A 126 -4.49 3.14 -8.10
C ALA A 126 -5.60 3.53 -9.09
N PHE A 127 -6.80 2.99 -8.87
CA PHE A 127 -7.99 3.17 -9.70
C PHE A 127 -9.17 3.66 -8.85
N PRO A 128 -9.09 4.89 -8.29
CA PRO A 128 -10.14 5.43 -7.44
C PRO A 128 -11.38 5.76 -8.25
N CYS A 129 -12.52 5.12 -7.94
CA CYS A 129 -13.78 5.36 -8.64
C CYS A 129 -14.24 6.83 -8.56
N PHE A 130 -13.98 7.49 -7.43
CA PHE A 130 -14.32 8.91 -7.20
C PHE A 130 -13.52 9.89 -8.07
N TYR A 131 -12.40 9.45 -8.66
CA TYR A 131 -11.51 10.33 -9.43
C TYR A 131 -11.26 9.82 -10.84
N GLY A 132 -12.25 9.17 -11.45
CA GLY A 132 -12.18 8.71 -12.84
C GLY A 132 -11.13 7.62 -13.05
N PHE A 133 -10.93 6.76 -12.04
CA PHE A 133 -10.04 5.60 -12.07
C PHE A 133 -8.57 5.90 -12.41
N LYS A 134 -8.11 7.12 -12.12
CA LYS A 134 -6.71 7.53 -12.31
C LYS A 134 -6.11 8.04 -11.00
N GLY A 135 -5.36 7.20 -10.30
CA GLY A 135 -4.81 7.50 -8.96
C GLY A 135 -3.28 7.49 -8.90
N GLY A 136 -2.76 7.01 -7.76
CA GLY A 136 -1.32 6.89 -7.51
C GLY A 136 -0.79 5.48 -7.76
N LYS A 137 0.49 5.21 -7.43
CA LYS A 137 1.13 3.90 -7.68
C LYS A 137 1.05 2.91 -6.52
N GLY A 138 0.45 3.32 -5.39
CA GLY A 138 0.20 2.42 -4.26
C GLY A 138 1.38 2.20 -3.31
N VAL A 139 2.57 2.77 -3.54
CA VAL A 139 3.77 2.50 -2.70
C VAL A 139 3.51 2.80 -1.21
N ALA A 140 2.99 3.98 -0.87
CA ALA A 140 2.71 4.35 0.52
C ALA A 140 1.59 3.51 1.14
N VAL A 141 0.53 3.22 0.36
CA VAL A 141 -0.60 2.36 0.78
C VAL A 141 -0.11 0.96 1.11
N SER A 142 0.68 0.37 0.22
CA SER A 142 1.29 -0.94 0.44
C SER A 142 2.24 -0.93 1.62
N ALA A 143 3.06 0.11 1.78
CA ALA A 143 3.97 0.24 2.91
C ALA A 143 3.23 0.24 4.27
N GLY A 144 2.14 1.01 4.38
CA GLY A 144 1.31 1.03 5.60
C GLY A 144 0.61 -0.30 5.87
N ALA A 145 0.08 -0.93 4.83
CA ALA A 145 -0.54 -2.24 4.94
C ALA A 145 0.47 -3.33 5.36
N ILE A 146 1.68 -3.33 4.77
CA ILE A 146 2.74 -4.29 5.09
C ILE A 146 3.19 -4.12 6.54
N LEU A 147 3.35 -2.89 7.04
CA LEU A 147 3.69 -2.65 8.45
C LEU A 147 2.65 -3.26 9.39
N ALA A 148 1.36 -3.10 9.09
CA ALA A 148 0.27 -3.67 9.88
C ALA A 148 0.26 -5.21 9.84
N ILE A 149 0.58 -5.81 8.68
CA ILE A 149 0.62 -7.27 8.49
C ILE A 149 1.84 -7.87 9.20
N ASP A 150 3.04 -7.38 8.88
CA ASP A 150 4.30 -7.86 9.44
C ASP A 150 5.38 -6.77 9.42
N TRP A 151 5.70 -6.24 10.60
CA TRP A 151 6.71 -5.20 10.76
C TRP A 151 8.12 -5.64 10.32
N ARG A 152 8.45 -6.94 10.38
CA ARG A 152 9.77 -7.46 10.00
C ARG A 152 9.95 -7.36 8.48
N VAL A 153 8.91 -7.76 7.74
CA VAL A 153 8.86 -7.63 6.27
C VAL A 153 8.94 -6.15 5.89
N PHE A 154 8.19 -5.29 6.58
CA PHE A 154 8.25 -3.84 6.36
C PHE A 154 9.67 -3.28 6.53
N VAL A 155 10.34 -3.61 7.63
CA VAL A 155 11.71 -3.12 7.92
C VAL A 155 12.70 -3.56 6.84
N ILE A 156 12.65 -4.81 6.38
CA ILE A 156 13.53 -5.29 5.31
C ILE A 156 13.24 -4.52 4.01
N LEU A 157 11.97 -4.39 3.64
CA LEU A 157 11.59 -3.71 2.39
C LEU A 157 11.94 -2.23 2.40
N ILE A 158 11.77 -1.51 3.53
CA ILE A 158 12.14 -0.10 3.60
C ILE A 158 13.66 0.09 3.56
N VAL A 159 14.44 -0.81 4.18
CA VAL A 159 15.90 -0.80 4.09
C VAL A 159 16.34 -1.00 2.64
N VAL A 160 15.83 -2.02 1.96
CA VAL A 160 16.15 -2.26 0.54
C VAL A 160 15.72 -1.08 -0.33
N PHE A 161 14.52 -0.55 -0.11
CA PHE A 161 14.04 0.64 -0.82
C PHE A 161 15.00 1.82 -0.64
N VAL A 162 15.38 2.15 0.60
CA VAL A 162 16.28 3.26 0.91
C VAL A 162 17.65 3.04 0.27
N LEU A 163 18.24 1.85 0.38
CA LEU A 163 19.52 1.53 -0.26
C LEU A 163 19.44 1.73 -1.78
N MET A 164 18.42 1.18 -2.43
CA MET A 164 18.22 1.36 -3.87
C MET A 164 18.09 2.83 -4.25
N VAL A 165 17.34 3.63 -3.50
CA VAL A 165 17.20 5.07 -3.74
C VAL A 165 18.51 5.82 -3.48
N CYS A 166 19.27 5.45 -2.45
CA CYS A 166 20.53 6.09 -2.12
C CYS A 166 21.58 5.90 -3.23
N PHE A 167 21.71 4.68 -3.75
CA PHE A 167 22.67 4.35 -4.81
C PHE A 167 22.24 4.83 -6.20
N THR A 168 20.95 4.70 -6.55
CA THR A 168 20.49 4.98 -7.92
C THR A 168 19.87 6.35 -8.09
N LYS A 169 19.46 7.00 -6.98
CA LYS A 169 18.65 8.22 -6.94
C LYS A 169 17.25 8.07 -7.56
N PHE A 170 16.79 6.85 -7.87
CA PHE A 170 15.47 6.57 -8.44
C PHE A 170 14.51 5.97 -7.41
N VAL A 171 13.50 6.76 -7.00
CA VAL A 171 12.39 6.29 -6.14
C VAL A 171 11.59 5.17 -6.80
N SER A 172 11.41 5.24 -8.11
CA SER A 172 10.68 4.23 -8.89
C SER A 172 11.38 2.88 -8.88
N LEU A 173 12.71 2.86 -9.01
CA LEU A 173 13.47 1.62 -8.98
C LEU A 173 13.45 0.98 -7.58
N GLY A 174 13.66 1.77 -6.52
CA GLY A 174 13.51 1.27 -5.15
C GLY A 174 12.12 0.70 -4.87
N SER A 175 11.06 1.34 -5.39
CA SER A 175 9.68 0.86 -5.26
C SER A 175 9.47 -0.49 -5.95
N VAL A 176 9.96 -0.63 -7.20
CA VAL A 176 9.85 -1.87 -7.97
C VAL A 176 10.61 -3.01 -7.31
N THR A 177 11.83 -2.75 -6.80
CA THR A 177 12.60 -3.74 -6.05
C THR A 177 11.86 -4.20 -4.79
N ALA A 178 11.26 -3.27 -4.04
CA ALA A 178 10.47 -3.63 -2.86
C ALA A 178 9.24 -4.49 -3.21
N PHE A 179 8.51 -4.15 -4.27
CA PHE A 179 7.38 -4.96 -4.74
C PHE A 179 7.81 -6.36 -5.17
N PHE A 180 8.95 -6.48 -5.85
CA PHE A 180 9.48 -7.77 -6.30
C PHE A 180 9.88 -8.68 -5.12
N LEU A 181 10.51 -8.12 -4.08
CA LEU A 181 10.92 -8.89 -2.90
C LEU A 181 9.78 -9.26 -1.97
N PHE A 182 8.68 -8.50 -1.98
CA PHE A 182 7.56 -8.69 -1.06
C PHE A 182 7.01 -10.13 -0.99
N PRO A 183 6.62 -10.80 -2.09
CA PRO A 183 6.10 -12.17 -2.03
C PRO A 183 7.14 -13.18 -1.51
N LEU A 184 8.44 -12.99 -1.79
CA LEU A 184 9.50 -13.86 -1.28
C LEU A 184 9.62 -13.75 0.25
N LEU A 185 9.60 -12.53 0.78
CA LEU A 185 9.65 -12.31 2.23
C LEU A 185 8.40 -12.85 2.92
N VAL A 186 7.22 -12.65 2.34
CA VAL A 186 5.96 -13.23 2.87
C VAL A 186 6.02 -14.75 2.89
N TYR A 187 6.50 -15.36 1.80
CA TYR A 187 6.64 -16.82 1.71
C TYR A 187 7.62 -17.40 2.73
N HIS A 188 8.66 -16.68 3.16
CA HIS A 188 9.63 -17.21 4.13
C HIS A 188 9.35 -16.81 5.59
N MET A 189 8.78 -15.63 5.83
CA MET A 189 8.69 -15.04 7.17
C MET A 189 7.29 -15.05 7.77
N THR A 190 6.28 -15.19 6.92
CA THR A 190 4.86 -15.19 7.32
C THR A 190 4.24 -16.60 7.23
N VAL A 191 5.07 -17.62 6.98
CA VAL A 191 4.69 -19.05 6.87
C VAL A 191 3.86 -19.48 8.07
N GLN A 192 2.75 -20.15 7.76
CA GLN A 192 1.88 -20.75 8.74
C GLN A 192 2.06 -22.27 8.82
N PRO A 193 1.71 -22.90 9.95
CA PRO A 193 1.71 -24.37 10.08
C PRO A 193 0.80 -25.06 9.06
N ILE A 194 -0.19 -24.33 8.52
CA ILE A 194 -1.17 -24.82 7.56
C ILE A 194 -0.85 -24.25 6.18
N ALA A 195 -0.48 -25.13 5.25
CA ALA A 195 0.00 -24.75 3.91
C ALA A 195 -0.97 -23.86 3.11
N ILE A 196 -2.29 -24.05 3.26
CA ILE A 196 -3.29 -23.29 2.50
C ILE A 196 -3.26 -21.78 2.81
N PHE A 197 -2.97 -21.40 4.06
CA PHE A 197 -2.86 -19.99 4.45
C PHE A 197 -1.59 -19.36 3.88
N THR A 198 -0.47 -20.09 3.90
CA THR A 198 0.78 -19.65 3.26
C THR A 198 0.59 -19.39 1.77
N SER A 199 -0.10 -20.29 1.06
CA SER A 199 -0.42 -20.11 -0.37
C SER A 199 -1.28 -18.87 -0.62
N LEU A 200 -2.29 -18.62 0.21
CA LEU A 200 -3.19 -17.47 0.05
C LEU A 200 -2.47 -16.13 0.26
N TYR A 201 -1.63 -16.01 1.29
CA TYR A 201 -0.89 -14.76 1.56
C TYR A 201 0.14 -14.47 0.45
N THR A 202 0.80 -15.53 -0.03
CA THR A 202 1.74 -15.44 -1.15
C THR A 202 1.02 -15.01 -2.43
N LEU A 203 -0.18 -15.54 -2.70
CA LEU A 203 -0.99 -15.14 -3.85
C LEU A 203 -1.33 -13.65 -3.83
N PHE A 204 -1.87 -13.11 -2.73
CA PHE A 204 -2.14 -11.67 -2.63
C PHE A 204 -0.87 -10.83 -2.76
N SER A 205 0.26 -11.30 -2.22
CA SER A 205 1.54 -10.62 -2.35
C SER A 205 2.05 -10.59 -3.79
N LEU A 206 1.86 -11.67 -4.55
CA LEU A 206 2.14 -11.74 -5.98
C LEU A 206 1.23 -10.80 -6.78
N MET A 207 -0.06 -10.69 -6.41
CA MET A 207 -0.99 -9.75 -7.04
C MET A 207 -0.57 -8.30 -6.79
N MET A 208 -0.15 -7.96 -5.56
CA MET A 208 0.41 -6.65 -5.22
C MET A 208 1.71 -6.36 -5.97
N MET A 209 2.59 -7.35 -6.11
CA MET A 209 3.80 -7.25 -6.94
C MET A 209 3.44 -6.94 -8.40
N GLY A 210 2.55 -7.75 -9.01
CA GLY A 210 2.14 -7.58 -10.41
C GLY A 210 1.53 -6.21 -10.67
N LEU A 211 0.60 -5.78 -9.82
CA LEU A 211 0.01 -4.45 -9.92
C LEU A 211 1.04 -3.33 -9.69
N GLY A 212 1.89 -3.47 -8.67
CA GLY A 212 2.93 -2.49 -8.34
C GLY A 212 3.89 -2.27 -9.50
N ILE A 213 4.39 -3.35 -10.12
CA ILE A 213 5.28 -3.29 -11.28
C ILE A 213 4.53 -2.69 -12.48
N TYR A 214 3.31 -3.13 -12.76
CA TYR A 214 2.50 -2.57 -13.84
C TYR A 214 2.29 -1.05 -13.70
N LEU A 215 2.02 -0.55 -12.50
CA LEU A 215 1.86 0.89 -12.25
C LEU A 215 3.16 1.69 -12.44
N HIS A 216 4.32 1.02 -12.37
CA HIS A 216 5.65 1.62 -12.60
C HIS A 216 6.19 1.44 -14.02
N ARG A 217 5.46 0.79 -14.94
CA ARG A 217 5.89 0.54 -16.33
C ARG A 217 6.42 1.78 -17.06
N SER A 218 5.79 2.94 -16.85
CA SER A 218 6.23 4.20 -17.47
C SER A 218 7.52 4.76 -16.85
N ASN A 219 7.77 4.50 -15.57
CA ASN A 219 9.06 4.82 -14.93
C ASN A 219 10.17 3.91 -15.44
N LEU A 220 9.91 2.60 -15.54
CA LEU A 220 10.88 1.65 -16.08
C LEU A 220 11.27 2.02 -17.51
N LYS A 221 10.29 2.41 -18.34
CA LYS A 221 10.55 2.95 -19.68
C LYS A 221 11.46 4.19 -19.64
N ARG A 222 11.19 5.16 -18.76
CA ARG A 222 12.04 6.37 -18.62
C ARG A 222 13.43 6.06 -18.09
N ILE A 223 13.60 5.06 -17.22
CA ILE A 223 14.91 4.61 -16.76
C ILE A 223 15.70 4.05 -17.94
N SER A 224 15.10 3.18 -18.75
CA SER A 224 15.73 2.63 -19.96
C SER A 224 16.10 3.71 -20.98
N GLN A 225 15.38 4.83 -20.99
CA GLN A 225 15.63 5.98 -21.87
C GLN A 225 16.57 7.03 -21.23
N GLY A 226 17.06 6.80 -20.01
CA GLY A 226 17.94 7.76 -19.31
C GLY A 226 17.27 9.05 -18.85
N CYS A 227 15.94 9.16 -18.92
CA CYS A 227 15.18 10.39 -18.65
C CYS A 227 14.31 10.33 -17.37
N GLU A 228 14.45 9.29 -16.55
CA GLU A 228 13.76 9.21 -15.26
C GLU A 228 14.30 10.25 -14.26
N SER A 229 13.39 10.93 -13.57
CA SER A 229 13.76 11.98 -12.63
C SER A 229 14.43 11.44 -11.37
N LYS A 230 15.63 11.96 -11.07
CA LYS A 230 16.39 11.65 -9.85
C LYS A 230 15.91 12.49 -8.66
N VAL A 231 16.01 11.95 -7.45
CA VAL A 231 15.81 12.71 -6.21
C VAL A 231 17.10 13.43 -5.84
N SER A 232 17.00 14.73 -5.54
CA SER A 232 18.10 15.55 -5.04
C SER A 232 17.98 15.72 -3.52
N PHE A 233 19.09 15.54 -2.82
CA PHE A 233 19.20 15.73 -1.36
C PHE A 233 19.79 17.10 -0.98
N LYS A 234 20.10 17.98 -1.95
CA LYS A 234 20.60 19.33 -1.64
C LYS A 234 19.48 20.16 -1.01
N SER A 235 19.72 20.66 0.20
CA SER A 235 18.91 21.73 0.79
C SER A 235 19.13 22.99 -0.03
N LYS A 236 18.07 23.63 -0.53
CA LYS A 236 18.17 25.04 -0.90
C LYS A 236 18.43 25.78 0.40
N LYS A 237 19.66 26.26 0.59
CA LYS A 237 19.95 27.29 1.58
C LYS A 237 19.05 28.47 1.17
N SER A 238 18.19 28.94 2.06
CA SER A 238 17.56 30.24 1.89
C SER A 238 18.71 31.24 1.92
N GLU A 239 19.07 31.78 0.76
CA GLU A 239 19.65 33.12 0.69
C GLU A 239 18.51 34.02 1.16
N ALA A 240 18.48 34.27 2.46
CA ALA A 240 17.82 35.44 3.01
C ALA A 240 18.82 36.57 2.80
N GLU A 241 18.35 37.54 2.02
CA GLU A 241 18.91 38.87 1.80
C GLU A 241 19.48 39.45 3.09
N ASP A 242 20.81 39.58 3.15
CA ASP A 242 21.47 40.67 3.87
C ASP A 242 21.88 41.68 2.79
N ASP A 243 20.90 42.41 2.28
CA ASP A 243 21.10 43.71 1.64
C ASP A 243 20.20 44.71 2.41
N ASP A 244 20.83 45.80 2.87
CA ASP A 244 20.28 47.03 3.45
C ASP A 244 20.08 47.11 4.98
N GLU A 245 21.15 47.44 5.73
CA GLU A 245 21.42 48.76 6.38
C GLU A 245 22.74 48.78 7.16
#